data_AF-A0A640SPK7-F1
#
_entry.id   AF-A0A640SPK7-F1
#
_cell.length_a   1.000
_cell.length_b   1.000
_cell.length_c   1.000
_cell.angle_alpha   90.00
_cell.angle_beta   90.00
_cell.angle_gamma   90.00
#
_symmetry.space_group_name_H-M   'P 1'
#
loop_
_entity.id
_entity.type
_entity.pdbx_description
1 polymer ?
#
loop_
_entity_poly.entity_id
_entity_poly.type
_entity_poly.pdbx_seq_one_letter_code
_entity_poly.pdbx_strand_id
1 'polypeptide(L)'
;MEIEHLRLRITVAHGALVNTGDRDTHSLTGTSMAAPHVTGAAALYLSAHPEASPAEVQQALLDNATSGRIANAGSGTPDRLLRTGGLGTL
;
A
#
# COMPACT_ATOMS: atom_id res chain seq x y z
N MET A 1 13.51 -4.17 -17.72
CA MET A 1 14.27 -3.36 -16.74
C MET A 1 13.41 -3.32 -15.50
N GLU A 2 13.63 -4.26 -14.58
CA GLU A 2 12.80 -4.43 -13.38
C GLU A 2 13.01 -3.27 -12.41
N ILE A 3 11.93 -2.70 -11.87
CA ILE A 3 11.99 -1.64 -10.85
C ILE A 3 11.86 -2.30 -9.47
N GLU A 4 13.00 -2.68 -8.90
CA GLU A 4 13.06 -3.60 -7.74
C GLU A 4 12.75 -2.95 -6.37
N HIS A 5 12.27 -1.70 -6.35
CA HIS A 5 12.41 -0.79 -5.22
C HIS A 5 11.09 -0.30 -4.59
N LEU A 6 10.24 -1.24 -4.22
CA LEU A 6 9.27 -1.05 -3.12
C LEU A 6 9.13 -2.32 -2.28
N ARG A 7 10.23 -2.72 -1.61
CA ARG A 7 10.35 -3.96 -0.81
C ARG A 7 9.57 -3.89 0.53
N LEU A 8 8.26 -3.67 0.47
CA LEU A 8 7.34 -3.94 1.57
C LEU A 8 7.32 -5.47 1.79
N ARG A 9 7.98 -5.97 2.84
CA ARG A 9 8.19 -7.41 3.08
C ARG A 9 6.95 -8.08 3.69
N ILE A 10 5.87 -8.15 2.91
CA ILE A 10 4.79 -9.15 3.08
C ILE A 10 4.91 -10.19 1.96
N THR A 11 4.56 -11.43 2.32
CA THR A 11 4.89 -12.66 1.62
C THR A 11 3.59 -13.51 1.39
N VAL A 12 3.33 -14.02 0.15
CA VAL A 12 2.24 -14.94 -0.40
C VAL A 12 2.78 -15.85 -1.59
N ALA A 13 2.57 -17.15 -1.79
CA ALA A 13 3.65 -18.01 -2.35
C ALA A 13 3.98 -17.93 -3.86
N HIS A 14 5.24 -17.58 -4.15
CA HIS A 14 5.96 -17.88 -5.39
C HIS A 14 6.29 -19.38 -5.48
N GLY A 15 5.29 -20.25 -5.63
CA GLY A 15 5.53 -21.70 -5.67
C GLY A 15 4.41 -22.61 -6.17
N ALA A 16 3.18 -22.12 -6.36
CA ALA A 16 2.10 -22.87 -7.00
C ALA A 16 0.94 -21.95 -7.41
N LEU A 17 -0.04 -22.50 -8.16
CA LEU A 17 -1.41 -21.99 -8.12
C LEU A 17 -2.01 -22.38 -6.75
N VAL A 18 -1.78 -21.54 -5.74
CA VAL A 18 -2.02 -21.89 -4.33
C VAL A 18 -3.50 -21.90 -3.93
N ASN A 19 -4.17 -23.01 -4.24
CA ASN A 19 -5.23 -23.52 -3.38
C ASN A 19 -4.66 -24.68 -2.53
N THR A 20 -4.51 -24.44 -1.24
CA THR A 20 -3.99 -25.42 -0.27
C THR A 20 -4.90 -25.55 0.97
N GLY A 21 -5.71 -24.53 1.27
CA GLY A 21 -6.82 -24.58 2.22
C GLY A 21 -7.34 -23.18 2.58
N ASP A 22 -8.57 -23.07 3.11
CA ASP A 22 -9.27 -21.80 3.41
C ASP A 22 -8.59 -20.90 4.48
N ARG A 23 -7.43 -21.30 5.03
CA ARG A 23 -6.69 -20.57 6.07
C ARG A 23 -5.19 -20.43 5.81
N ASP A 24 -4.69 -20.81 4.63
CA ASP A 24 -3.25 -20.85 4.40
C ASP A 24 -2.60 -19.47 4.15
N THR A 25 -1.36 -19.36 4.61
CA THR A 25 -0.48 -18.18 4.51
C THR A 25 0.89 -18.58 3.96
N HIS A 26 1.64 -17.64 3.36
CA HIS A 26 2.31 -17.93 2.07
C HIS A 26 3.57 -17.00 1.80
N SER A 27 4.32 -17.02 0.65
CA SER A 27 5.55 -16.16 0.39
C SER A 27 5.89 -15.53 -1.03
N LEU A 28 5.82 -14.17 -1.23
CA LEU A 28 5.71 -13.38 -2.52
C LEU A 28 6.63 -12.15 -2.58
N THR A 29 6.55 -11.42 -3.70
CA THR A 29 6.50 -9.94 -3.77
C THR A 29 5.72 -9.45 -5.01
N GLY A 30 5.05 -8.28 -4.98
CA GLY A 30 4.46 -7.66 -6.18
C GLY A 30 3.61 -6.39 -5.96
N THR A 31 3.33 -5.63 -7.02
CA THR A 31 2.46 -4.43 -6.97
C THR A 31 1.02 -4.75 -6.56
N SER A 32 0.52 -5.93 -6.94
CA SER A 32 -0.77 -6.47 -6.50
C SER A 32 -0.90 -6.62 -4.98
N MET A 33 0.21 -6.55 -4.23
CA MET A 33 0.25 -6.62 -2.77
C MET A 33 0.42 -5.23 -2.14
N ALA A 34 0.91 -4.24 -2.91
CA ALA A 34 0.85 -2.84 -2.51
C ALA A 34 -0.59 -2.28 -2.64
N ALA A 35 -1.33 -2.68 -3.67
CA ALA A 35 -2.72 -2.26 -3.90
C ALA A 35 -3.65 -2.41 -2.68
N PRO A 36 -3.80 -3.59 -2.03
CA PRO A 36 -4.67 -3.74 -0.86
C PRO A 36 -4.24 -2.92 0.36
N HIS A 37 -2.97 -2.52 0.48
CA HIS A 37 -2.54 -1.58 1.53
C HIS A 37 -3.09 -0.17 1.28
N VAL A 38 -3.06 0.29 0.03
CA VAL A 38 -3.67 1.59 -0.36
C VAL A 38 -5.19 1.54 -0.16
N THR A 39 -5.86 0.45 -0.56
CA THR A 39 -7.29 0.25 -0.32
C THR A 39 -7.62 0.23 1.17
N GLY A 40 -6.82 -0.43 2.00
CA GLY A 40 -6.99 -0.44 3.46
C GLY A 40 -6.80 0.94 4.09
N ALA A 41 -5.82 1.73 3.62
CA ALA A 41 -5.61 3.10 4.08
C ALA A 41 -6.75 4.04 3.66
N ALA A 42 -7.28 3.89 2.44
CA ALA A 42 -8.47 4.61 1.98
C ALA A 42 -9.71 4.27 2.83
N ALA A 43 -9.91 2.99 3.16
CA ALA A 43 -11.00 2.55 4.03
C ALA A 43 -10.88 3.10 5.46
N LEU A 44 -9.66 3.17 6.02
CA LEU A 44 -9.41 3.83 7.31
C LEU A 44 -9.77 5.33 7.26
N TYR A 45 -9.35 6.04 6.21
CA TYR A 45 -9.68 7.46 6.07
C TYR A 45 -11.20 7.70 5.94
N LEU A 46 -11.88 6.92 5.09
CA LEU A 46 -13.33 6.96 4.92
C LEU A 46 -14.11 6.56 6.19
N SER A 47 -13.55 5.70 7.05
CA SER A 47 -14.18 5.36 8.33
C SER A 47 -14.25 6.53 9.32
N ALA A 48 -13.36 7.52 9.18
CA ALA A 48 -13.40 8.78 9.92
C ALA A 48 -14.06 9.93 9.14
N HIS A 49 -14.09 9.84 7.80
CA HIS A 49 -14.63 10.87 6.90
C HIS A 49 -15.62 10.24 5.87
N PRO A 50 -16.83 9.81 6.27
CA PRO A 50 -17.70 9.00 5.41
C PRO A 50 -18.16 9.69 4.12
N GLU A 51 -18.29 11.02 4.15
CA GLU A 51 -18.74 11.84 3.02
C GLU A 51 -17.59 12.29 2.09
N ALA A 52 -16.34 11.88 2.36
CA ALA A 52 -15.19 12.36 1.59
C ALA A 52 -15.18 11.81 0.15
N SER A 53 -15.02 12.71 -0.83
CA SER A 53 -14.94 12.34 -2.24
C SER A 53 -13.65 11.57 -2.56
N PRO A 54 -13.60 10.79 -3.66
CA PRO A 54 -12.39 10.07 -4.06
C PRO A 54 -11.15 10.97 -4.23
N ALA A 55 -11.34 12.24 -4.57
CA ALA A 55 -10.27 13.23 -4.69
C ALA A 55 -9.72 13.65 -3.30
N GLU A 56 -10.58 13.85 -2.31
CA GLU A 56 -10.18 14.16 -0.92
C GLU A 56 -9.47 12.96 -0.27
N VAL A 57 -9.98 11.74 -0.50
CA VAL A 57 -9.31 10.49 -0.09
C VAL A 57 -7.92 10.40 -0.73
N GLN A 58 -7.80 10.65 -2.05
CA GLN A 58 -6.51 10.62 -2.74
C GLN A 58 -5.53 11.67 -2.17
N GLN A 59 -6.00 12.89 -1.94
CA GLN A 59 -5.18 13.98 -1.43
C GLN A 59 -4.69 13.69 0.00
N ALA A 60 -5.58 13.25 0.90
CA ALA A 60 -5.20 12.89 2.28
C ALA A 60 -4.17 11.74 2.34
N LEU A 61 -4.27 10.75 1.44
CA LEU A 61 -3.29 9.67 1.31
C LEU A 61 -1.92 10.16 0.81
N LEU A 62 -1.90 11.15 -0.09
CA LEU A 62 -0.67 11.75 -0.62
C LEU A 62 0.02 12.67 0.38
N ASP A 63 -0.74 13.45 1.14
CA ASP A 63 -0.22 14.40 2.14
C ASP A 63 0.27 13.70 3.42
N ASN A 64 -0.39 12.61 3.85
CA ASN A 64 0.10 11.82 4.97
C ASN A 64 1.28 10.90 4.59
N ALA A 65 1.55 10.69 3.30
CA ALA A 65 2.62 9.78 2.85
C ALA A 65 4.02 10.27 3.27
N THR A 66 4.80 9.38 3.88
CA THR A 66 6.13 9.70 4.38
C THR A 66 7.11 9.81 3.20
N SER A 67 7.65 11.01 3.00
CA SER A 67 8.65 11.30 1.97
C SER A 67 10.07 10.95 2.43
N GLY A 68 10.99 10.74 1.48
CA GLY A 68 12.41 10.49 1.76
C GLY A 68 12.70 9.08 2.29
N ARG A 69 11.95 8.07 1.82
CA ARG A 69 12.00 6.68 2.34
C ARG A 69 12.11 5.61 1.25
N ILE A 70 11.81 5.92 -0.01
CA ILE A 70 11.92 4.97 -1.11
C ILE A 70 13.34 5.05 -1.72
N ALA A 71 14.26 4.28 -1.12
CA ALA A 71 15.60 4.10 -1.69
C ALA A 71 15.51 3.53 -3.12
N ASN A 72 16.19 4.18 -4.07
CA ASN A 72 16.23 3.84 -5.50
C ASN A 72 14.85 3.83 -6.21
N ALA A 73 13.94 4.76 -5.87
CA ALA A 73 12.63 4.89 -6.51
C ALA A 73 12.64 5.03 -8.06
N GLY A 74 13.77 5.44 -8.64
CA GLY A 74 13.91 5.82 -10.06
C GLY A 74 13.72 7.32 -10.28
N SER A 75 14.33 7.85 -11.33
CA SER A 75 14.21 9.28 -11.67
C SER A 75 12.78 9.60 -12.11
N GLY A 76 12.18 10.66 -11.55
CA GLY A 76 10.80 11.06 -11.81
C GLY A 76 9.73 10.34 -10.96
N THR A 77 10.09 9.27 -10.23
CA THR A 77 9.16 8.60 -9.30
C THR A 77 8.98 9.44 -8.02
N PRO A 78 7.75 9.71 -7.56
CA PRO A 78 7.53 10.35 -6.27
C PRO A 78 8.00 9.48 -5.10
N ASP A 79 8.96 9.97 -4.30
CA ASP A 79 9.31 9.37 -3.02
C ASP A 79 8.19 9.67 -2.00
N ARG A 80 7.20 8.76 -1.94
CA ARG A 80 6.00 8.81 -1.10
C ARG A 80 5.66 7.41 -0.60
N LEU A 81 6.08 7.07 0.61
CA LEU A 81 5.71 5.82 1.27
C LEU A 81 4.36 5.96 2.00
N LEU A 82 3.41 5.08 1.71
CA LEU A 82 2.09 5.08 2.35
C LEU A 82 2.19 5.01 3.89
N ARG A 83 1.36 5.81 4.57
CA ARG A 83 1.29 5.91 6.03
C ARG A 83 -0.17 5.95 6.47
N THR A 84 -0.54 5.13 7.46
CA THR A 84 -1.89 5.08 8.03
C THR A 84 -2.06 5.92 9.28
N GLY A 85 -1.03 6.02 10.13
CA GLY A 85 -1.06 6.87 11.33
C GLY A 85 -1.21 8.35 10.93
N GLY A 86 -2.37 8.93 11.26
CA GLY A 86 -2.80 10.27 10.84
C GLY A 86 -4.10 10.31 10.02
N LEU A 87 -4.53 9.18 9.42
CA LEU A 87 -5.70 9.16 8.52
C LEU A 87 -7.07 9.06 9.21
N GLY A 88 -7.12 8.59 10.45
CA GLY A 88 -8.36 8.35 11.19
C GLY A 88 -8.20 8.75 12.65
N THR A 89 -8.35 10.04 12.94
CA THR A 89 -8.23 10.59 14.29
C THR A 89 -9.46 10.28 15.13
N LEU A 90 -9.27 9.38 16.09
CA LEU A 90 -9.84 9.49 17.43
C LEU A 90 -8.83 10.20 18.35
#